data_AF-A0A7S0HKF1-F1
#
_entry.id   AF-A0A7S0HKF1-F1
#
_cell.length_a   1.000
_cell.length_b   1.000
_cell.length_c   1.000
_cell.angle_alpha   90.00
_cell.angle_beta   90.00
_cell.angle_gamma   90.00
#
_symmetry.space_group_name_H-M   'P 1'
#
loop_
_entity.id
_entity.type
_entity.pdbx_description
1 polymer ?
#
loop_
_entity_poly.entity_id
_entity_poly.type
_entity_poly.pdbx_seq_one_letter_code
_entity_poly.pdbx_strand_id
1 'polypeptide(L)'
;GVRMGDTQATATGVATALFFLFVSGSRPLHRLSPRRPPASVLAPYVFFSVLAQFAVHLGLLMQATKLGAEHEGSTPPEPDAEFEPSVLNTVVWLVSAGMMVSTFAVNYKGKPYMEGLSANKGLLITLGSSAIAVAGLTSGSLAGLSDYLE
;
A
#
# COMPACT_ATOMS: atom_id res chain seq x y z
N GLY A 1 21.52 -2.06 4.56
CA GLY A 1 20.44 -1.06 4.42
C GLY A 1 19.09 -1.76 4.55
N VAL A 2 17.99 -1.10 4.15
CA VAL A 2 16.65 -1.70 4.21
C VAL A 2 16.50 -2.77 3.13
N ARG A 3 16.09 -3.99 3.51
CA ARG A 3 15.83 -5.11 2.60
C ARG A 3 14.50 -5.78 2.98
N MET A 4 13.76 -6.27 1.99
CA MET A 4 12.57 -7.10 2.24
C MET A 4 12.95 -8.57 2.13
N GLY A 5 12.41 -9.39 3.02
CA GLY A 5 12.49 -10.85 2.90
C GLY A 5 11.62 -11.38 1.76
N ASP A 6 11.91 -12.60 1.29
CA ASP A 6 11.19 -13.23 0.16
C ASP A 6 9.69 -13.38 0.44
N THR A 7 9.31 -13.72 1.68
CA THR A 7 7.91 -13.84 2.11
C THR A 7 7.20 -12.48 2.03
N GLN A 8 7.84 -11.42 2.53
CA GLN A 8 7.32 -10.05 2.48
C GLN A 8 7.11 -9.60 1.03
N ALA A 9 8.11 -9.83 0.17
CA ALA A 9 8.05 -9.50 -1.24
C ALA A 9 6.92 -10.25 -1.96
N THR A 10 6.79 -11.56 -1.69
CA THR A 10 5.73 -12.41 -2.27
C THR A 10 4.34 -11.95 -1.83
N ALA A 11 4.13 -11.75 -0.52
CA ALA A 11 2.85 -11.29 0.01
C ALA A 11 2.44 -9.94 -0.60
N THR A 12 3.39 -9.02 -0.69
CA THR A 12 3.21 -7.69 -1.29
C THR A 12 2.87 -7.81 -2.78
N GLY A 13 3.58 -8.67 -3.52
CA GLY A 13 3.33 -8.91 -4.94
C GLY A 13 1.95 -9.50 -5.21
N VAL A 14 1.54 -10.50 -4.43
CA VAL A 14 0.20 -11.12 -4.55
C VAL A 14 -0.90 -10.10 -4.24
N ALA A 15 -0.77 -9.33 -3.15
CA ALA A 15 -1.73 -8.28 -2.81
C ALA A 15 -1.85 -7.23 -3.93
N THR A 16 -0.71 -6.77 -4.46
CA THR A 16 -0.65 -5.83 -5.59
C THR A 16 -1.37 -6.37 -6.82
N ALA A 17 -1.11 -7.64 -7.18
CA ALA A 17 -1.74 -8.28 -8.32
C ALA A 17 -3.27 -8.38 -8.15
N LEU A 18 -3.75 -8.73 -6.96
CA LEU A 18 -5.18 -8.78 -6.65
C LEU A 18 -5.83 -7.39 -6.73
N PHE A 19 -5.16 -6.34 -6.22
CA PHE A 19 -5.64 -4.97 -6.35
C PHE A 19 -5.79 -4.57 -7.82
N PHE A 20 -4.76 -4.76 -8.64
CA PHE A 20 -4.83 -4.45 -10.06
C PHE A 20 -5.88 -5.27 -10.80
N LEU A 21 -6.02 -6.56 -10.47
CA LEU A 21 -7.02 -7.44 -11.06
C LEU A 21 -8.44 -6.92 -10.82
N PHE A 22 -8.79 -6.62 -9.57
CA PHE A 22 -10.14 -6.17 -9.24
C PHE A 22 -10.42 -4.73 -9.64
N VAL A 23 -9.42 -3.84 -9.65
CA VAL A 23 -9.57 -2.50 -10.23
C VAL A 23 -9.86 -2.61 -11.73
N SER A 24 -9.09 -3.41 -12.46
CA SER A 24 -9.25 -3.58 -13.91
C SER A 24 -10.56 -4.27 -14.28
N GLY A 25 -11.06 -5.16 -13.42
CA GLY A 25 -12.35 -5.82 -13.58
C GLY A 25 -13.58 -4.97 -13.24
N SER A 26 -13.39 -3.72 -12.80
CA SER A 26 -14.50 -2.84 -12.41
C SER A 26 -15.41 -2.49 -13.60
N ARG A 27 -16.72 -2.47 -13.37
CA ARG A 27 -17.70 -2.25 -14.43
C ARG A 27 -18.17 -0.80 -14.54
N PRO A 28 -18.41 -0.28 -15.75
CA PRO A 28 -19.05 1.02 -15.94
C PRO A 28 -20.52 0.99 -15.49
N LEU A 29 -21.05 2.14 -15.06
CA LEU A 29 -22.49 2.25 -14.76
C LEU A 29 -23.33 2.25 -16.05
N HIS A 30 -24.54 1.68 -15.98
CA HIS A 30 -25.47 1.66 -17.12
C HIS A 30 -26.00 3.04 -17.53
N ARG A 31 -25.93 4.04 -16.64
CA ARG A 31 -26.36 5.42 -16.93
C ARG A 31 -25.14 6.29 -17.16
N LEU A 32 -25.18 7.09 -18.22
CA LEU A 32 -24.16 8.08 -18.51
C LEU A 32 -24.24 9.23 -17.49
N SER A 33 -23.08 9.64 -17.00
CA SER A 33 -22.96 10.82 -16.14
C SER A 33 -23.04 12.09 -16.99
N PRO A 34 -23.78 13.14 -16.55
CA PRO A 34 -23.75 14.44 -17.19
C PRO A 34 -22.39 15.16 -17.01
N ARG A 35 -21.56 14.72 -16.07
CA ARG A 35 -20.18 15.20 -15.89
C ARG A 35 -19.23 14.37 -16.75
N ARG A 36 -18.23 15.02 -17.36
CA ARG A 36 -17.18 14.33 -18.12
C ARG A 36 -16.04 13.88 -17.20
N PRO A 37 -15.45 12.69 -17.42
CA PRO A 37 -14.22 12.32 -16.75
C PRO A 37 -13.08 13.26 -17.16
N PRO A 38 -12.02 13.39 -16.33
CA PRO A 38 -10.84 14.17 -16.71
C PRO A 38 -10.27 13.67 -18.04
N ALA A 39 -9.95 14.61 -18.93
CA ALA A 39 -9.43 14.28 -20.26
C ALA A 39 -7.98 13.76 -20.24
N SER A 40 -7.23 13.97 -19.15
CA SER A 40 -5.83 13.56 -19.02
C SER A 40 -5.46 13.31 -17.56
N VAL A 41 -4.45 12.46 -17.35
CA VAL A 41 -3.77 12.27 -16.06
C VAL A 41 -3.02 13.53 -15.61
N LEU A 42 -2.66 14.41 -16.55
CA LEU A 42 -2.02 15.70 -16.27
C LEU A 42 -3.03 16.84 -16.06
N ALA A 43 -4.33 16.53 -15.95
CA ALA A 43 -5.30 17.52 -15.51
C ALA A 43 -4.85 18.11 -14.16
N PRO A 44 -4.87 19.45 -13.96
CA PRO A 44 -4.22 20.08 -12.80
C PRO A 44 -4.60 19.45 -11.46
N TYR A 45 -5.89 19.17 -11.25
CA TYR A 45 -6.34 18.55 -10.01
C TYR A 45 -5.80 17.11 -9.80
N VAL A 46 -5.66 16.31 -10.87
CA VAL A 46 -5.10 14.95 -10.79
C VAL A 46 -3.60 15.04 -10.50
N PHE A 47 -2.90 15.92 -11.22
CA PHE A 47 -1.47 16.13 -11.07
C PHE A 47 -1.12 16.57 -9.64
N PHE A 48 -1.77 17.64 -9.14
CA PHE A 48 -1.52 18.13 -7.78
C PHE A 48 -1.95 17.13 -6.71
N SER A 49 -3.01 16.35 -6.94
CA SER A 49 -3.41 15.26 -6.04
C SER A 49 -2.30 14.20 -5.93
N VAL A 50 -1.76 13.74 -7.06
CA VAL A 50 -0.67 12.74 -7.06
C VAL A 50 0.59 13.31 -6.42
N LEU A 51 0.95 14.57 -6.69
CA LEU A 51 2.10 15.23 -6.09
C LEU A 51 1.96 15.34 -4.56
N ALA A 52 0.77 15.70 -4.07
CA ALA A 52 0.50 15.79 -2.64
C ALA A 52 0.56 14.41 -1.97
N GLN A 53 -0.03 13.37 -2.59
CA GLN A 53 0.08 11.99 -2.10
C GLN A 53 1.54 11.53 -2.04
N PHE A 54 2.34 11.82 -3.08
CA PHE A 54 3.77 11.52 -3.09
C PHE A 54 4.51 12.21 -1.94
N ALA A 55 4.26 13.50 -1.70
CA ALA A 55 4.90 14.24 -0.61
C ALA A 55 4.54 13.65 0.77
N VAL A 56 3.28 13.28 0.99
CA VAL A 56 2.83 12.63 2.24
C VAL A 56 3.49 11.26 2.41
N HIS A 57 3.49 10.42 1.37
CA HIS A 57 4.12 9.10 1.41
C HIS A 57 5.64 9.18 1.65
N LEU A 58 6.32 10.10 0.97
CA LEU A 58 7.74 10.33 1.15
C LEU A 58 8.04 10.80 2.59
N GLY A 59 7.25 11.75 3.11
CA GLY A 59 7.36 12.20 4.50
C GLY A 59 7.18 11.07 5.51
N LEU A 60 6.15 10.24 5.31
CA LEU A 60 5.88 9.09 6.16
C LEU A 60 7.02 8.07 6.12
N LEU A 61 7.54 7.77 4.93
CA LEU A 61 8.64 6.82 4.75
C LEU A 61 9.93 7.34 5.40
N MET A 62 10.27 8.63 5.21
CA MET A 62 11.44 9.23 5.88
C MET A 62 11.34 9.14 7.40
N GLN A 63 10.17 9.44 7.97
CA GLN A 63 9.95 9.35 9.42
C GLN A 63 9.99 7.90 9.92
N ALA A 64 9.39 6.96 9.18
CA ALA A 64 9.43 5.54 9.51
C ALA A 64 10.85 4.98 9.50
N THR A 65 11.64 5.31 8.47
CA THR A 65 13.05 4.91 8.39
C THR A 65 13.87 5.52 9.51
N LYS A 66 13.67 6.81 9.81
CA LYS A 66 14.38 7.49 10.91
C LYS A 66 14.08 6.84 12.26
N LEU A 67 12.80 6.67 12.60
CA LEU A 67 12.38 6.08 13.86
C LEU A 67 12.80 4.61 13.97
N GLY A 68 12.68 3.83 12.88
CA GLY A 68 13.14 2.45 12.85
C GLY A 68 14.64 2.34 13.12
N ALA A 69 15.45 3.16 12.47
CA ALA A 69 16.90 3.18 12.64
C ALA A 69 17.32 3.61 14.06
N GLU A 70 16.61 4.56 14.68
CA GLU A 70 16.85 4.96 16.08
C GLU A 70 16.66 3.79 17.07
N HIS A 71 15.81 2.81 16.75
CA HIS A 71 15.51 1.65 17.59
C HIS A 71 16.32 0.39 17.24
N GLU A 72 17.05 0.39 16.12
CA GLU A 72 17.78 -0.78 15.59
C GLU A 72 19.22 -0.92 16.12
N GLY A 73 19.72 0.09 16.84
CA GLY A 73 21.09 0.10 17.36
C GLY A 73 22.14 0.50 16.30
N SER A 74 23.37 0.71 16.74
CA SER A 74 24.39 1.46 16.00
C SER A 74 25.13 0.69 14.89
N THR A 75 24.76 -0.55 14.58
CA THR A 75 25.52 -1.36 13.61
C THR A 75 25.09 -1.00 12.19
N PRO A 76 25.96 -0.37 11.37
CA PRO A 76 25.61 -0.06 10.00
C PRO A 76 25.44 -1.37 9.22
N PRO A 77 24.30 -1.60 8.57
CA PRO A 77 24.10 -2.83 7.83
C PRO A 77 25.03 -2.88 6.60
N GLU A 78 25.78 -3.97 6.45
CA GLU A 78 26.70 -4.15 5.32
C GLU A 78 25.93 -4.08 3.98
N PRO A 79 26.48 -3.39 2.96
CA PRO A 79 25.80 -3.19 1.68
C PRO A 79 25.40 -4.49 0.97
N ASP A 80 26.17 -5.57 1.15
CA ASP A 80 26.03 -6.85 0.45
C ASP A 80 25.67 -8.05 1.37
N ALA A 81 25.35 -7.79 2.64
CA ALA A 81 24.91 -8.84 3.55
C ALA A 81 23.58 -9.47 3.09
N GLU A 82 23.37 -10.73 3.49
CA GLU A 82 22.09 -11.41 3.33
C GLU A 82 20.99 -10.69 4.12
N PHE A 83 19.72 -10.96 3.78
CA PHE A 83 18.61 -10.40 4.52
C PHE A 83 18.64 -10.93 5.96
N GLU A 84 18.65 -10.01 6.93
CA GLU A 84 18.44 -10.31 8.34
C GLU A 84 17.17 -9.60 8.83
N PRO A 85 16.31 -10.29 9.61
CA PRO A 85 15.13 -9.69 10.22
C PRO A 85 15.52 -8.51 11.09
N SER A 86 14.83 -7.39 10.92
CA SER A 86 15.16 -6.18 11.65
C SER A 86 13.95 -5.27 11.85
N VAL A 87 13.97 -4.49 12.93
CA VAL A 87 12.89 -3.55 13.25
C VAL A 87 12.70 -2.55 12.10
N LEU A 88 13.79 -2.07 11.51
CA LEU A 88 13.74 -1.15 10.40
C LEU A 88 13.12 -1.78 9.15
N ASN A 89 13.51 -3.01 8.81
CA ASN A 89 12.95 -3.75 7.67
C ASN A 89 11.44 -3.92 7.84
N THR A 90 10.99 -4.38 9.00
CA THR A 90 9.57 -4.61 9.30
C THR A 90 8.77 -3.30 9.31
N VAL A 91 9.27 -2.24 9.94
CA VAL A 91 8.60 -0.92 9.97
C VAL A 91 8.45 -0.36 8.56
N VAL A 92 9.52 -0.36 7.76
CA VAL A 92 9.48 0.16 6.39
C VAL A 92 8.55 -0.67 5.51
N TRP A 93 8.55 -2.00 5.67
CA TRP A 93 7.63 -2.88 4.94
C TRP A 93 6.16 -2.61 5.32
N LEU A 94 5.83 -2.54 6.61
CA LEU A 94 4.45 -2.28 7.08
C LEU A 94 3.93 -0.92 6.62
N VAL A 95 4.77 0.12 6.73
CA VAL A 95 4.42 1.46 6.25
C VAL A 95 4.21 1.46 4.73
N SER A 96 5.07 0.76 3.98
CA SER A 96 4.94 0.62 2.53
C SER A 96 3.67 -0.14 2.12
N ALA A 97 3.33 -1.22 2.83
CA ALA A 97 2.10 -1.96 2.63
C ALA A 97 0.86 -1.09 2.93
N GLY A 98 0.88 -0.31 4.02
CA GLY A 98 -0.18 0.65 4.34
C GLY A 98 -0.37 1.73 3.27
N MET A 99 0.73 2.28 2.75
CA MET A 99 0.69 3.26 1.65
C MET A 99 0.10 2.64 0.37
N MET A 100 0.41 1.38 0.05
CA MET A 100 -0.18 0.68 -1.09
C MET A 100 -1.70 0.54 -0.94
N VAL A 101 -2.17 0.03 0.21
CA VAL A 101 -3.60 -0.13 0.50
C VAL A 101 -4.31 1.22 0.40
N SER A 102 -3.74 2.27 0.99
CA SER A 102 -4.26 3.64 0.91
C SER A 102 -4.35 4.12 -0.54
N THR A 103 -3.29 3.93 -1.33
CA THR A 103 -3.23 4.36 -2.74
C THR A 103 -4.36 3.75 -3.56
N PHE A 104 -4.61 2.45 -3.43
CA PHE A 104 -5.70 1.79 -4.13
C PHE A 104 -7.08 2.23 -3.63
N ALA A 105 -7.24 2.42 -2.31
CA ALA A 105 -8.50 2.87 -1.73
C ALA A 105 -8.88 4.28 -2.21
N VAL A 106 -7.95 5.24 -2.13
CA VAL A 106 -8.24 6.66 -2.42
C VAL A 106 -8.27 6.97 -3.92
N ASN A 107 -7.51 6.23 -4.74
CA ASN A 107 -7.48 6.46 -6.19
C ASN A 107 -8.50 5.63 -6.97
N TYR A 108 -9.25 4.73 -6.31
CA TYR A 108 -10.33 4.01 -6.97
C TYR A 108 -11.43 4.96 -7.44
N LYS A 109 -11.54 5.13 -8.77
CA LYS A 109 -12.57 5.97 -9.40
C LYS A 109 -13.85 5.18 -9.60
N GLY A 110 -14.74 5.25 -8.62
CA GLY A 110 -16.09 4.67 -8.70
C GLY A 110 -17.11 5.59 -9.39
N LYS A 111 -18.25 5.78 -8.72
CA LYS A 111 -19.35 6.65 -9.20
C LYS A 111 -18.84 8.09 -9.44
N PRO A 112 -19.34 8.80 -10.46
CA PRO A 112 -20.49 8.48 -11.33
C PRO A 112 -20.14 7.73 -12.63
N TYR A 113 -18.91 7.23 -12.80
CA TYR A 113 -18.47 6.62 -14.06
C TYR A 113 -18.46 5.09 -13.99
N MET A 114 -17.90 4.58 -12.89
CA MET A 114 -17.77 3.15 -12.62
C MET A 114 -18.64 2.76 -11.44
N GLU A 115 -18.76 1.46 -11.21
CA GLU A 115 -19.36 0.93 -9.99
C GLU A 115 -18.66 1.48 -8.73
N GLY A 116 -19.42 1.59 -7.63
CA GLY A 116 -18.84 2.03 -6.37
C GLY A 116 -17.99 0.92 -5.74
N LEU A 117 -17.12 1.30 -4.80
CA LEU A 117 -16.26 0.35 -4.10
C LEU A 117 -17.07 -0.78 -3.42
N SER A 118 -18.26 -0.47 -2.89
CA SER A 118 -19.14 -1.46 -2.27
C SER A 118 -19.76 -2.47 -3.25
N ALA A 119 -19.82 -2.13 -4.54
CA ALA A 119 -20.30 -3.03 -5.59
C ALA A 119 -19.19 -3.96 -6.09
N ASN A 120 -17.94 -3.48 -6.12
CA ASN A 120 -16.77 -4.30 -6.41
C ASN A 120 -16.35 -5.11 -5.17
N LYS A 121 -17.05 -6.23 -4.93
CA LYS A 121 -16.80 -7.10 -3.77
C LYS A 121 -15.37 -7.63 -3.71
N GLY A 122 -14.76 -7.95 -4.86
CA GLY A 122 -13.38 -8.43 -4.91
C GLY A 122 -12.41 -7.38 -4.37
N LEU A 123 -12.49 -6.16 -4.89
CA LEU A 123 -11.64 -5.05 -4.43
C LEU A 123 -11.91 -4.71 -2.95
N LEU A 124 -13.19 -4.71 -2.52
CA LEU A 124 -13.55 -4.43 -1.14
C LEU A 124 -12.97 -5.48 -0.17
N ILE A 125 -13.05 -6.76 -0.52
CA ILE A 125 -12.48 -7.85 0.28
C ILE A 125 -10.95 -7.72 0.33
N THR A 126 -10.28 -7.47 -0.81
CA THR A 126 -8.82 -7.31 -0.85
C THR A 126 -8.34 -6.10 -0.05
N LEU A 127 -9.04 -4.96 -0.13
CA LEU A 127 -8.72 -3.78 0.70
C LEU A 127 -8.93 -4.08 2.18
N GLY A 128 -10.06 -4.69 2.54
CA GLY A 128 -10.39 -5.02 3.91
C GLY A 128 -9.41 -6.01 4.52
N SER A 129 -9.10 -7.11 3.83
CA SER A 129 -8.15 -8.11 4.31
C SER A 129 -6.74 -7.55 4.44
N SER A 130 -6.29 -6.74 3.49
CA SER A 130 -4.97 -6.11 3.55
C SER A 130 -4.87 -5.08 4.68
N ALA A 131 -5.92 -4.27 4.90
CA ALA A 131 -5.97 -3.32 6.01
C ALA A 131 -5.96 -4.02 7.37
N ILE A 132 -6.72 -5.12 7.52
CA ILE A 132 -6.74 -5.94 8.73
C ILE A 132 -5.36 -6.59 8.95
N ALA A 133 -4.72 -7.10 7.90
CA ALA A 133 -3.40 -7.70 8.00
C ALA A 133 -2.35 -6.68 8.47
N VAL A 134 -2.30 -5.49 7.84
CA VAL A 134 -1.38 -4.41 8.25
C VAL A 134 -1.65 -3.98 9.69
N ALA A 135 -2.92 -3.79 10.08
CA ALA A 135 -3.27 -3.40 11.43
C ALA A 135 -2.90 -4.48 12.47
N GLY A 136 -3.20 -5.74 12.18
CA GLY A 136 -2.93 -6.86 13.07
C GLY A 136 -1.44 -7.18 13.25
N LEU A 137 -0.64 -6.96 12.20
CA LEU A 137 0.82 -7.04 12.27
C LEU A 137 1.40 -5.87 13.06
N THR A 138 0.90 -4.65 12.84
CA THR A 138 1.35 -3.46 13.57
C THR A 138 1.01 -3.53 15.08
N SER A 139 -0.14 -4.10 15.43
CA SER A 139 -0.57 -4.23 16.83
C SER A 139 0.05 -5.42 17.57
N GLY A 140 0.86 -6.25 16.91
CA GLY A 140 1.38 -7.51 17.45
C GLY A 140 0.31 -8.58 17.71
N SER A 141 -0.94 -8.34 17.27
CA SER A 141 -2.05 -9.29 17.47
C SER A 141 -1.94 -10.53 16.57
N LEU A 142 -1.10 -10.48 15.55
CA LEU A 142 -0.79 -11.58 14.64
C LEU A 142 0.65 -12.08 14.84
N ALA A 143 1.05 -12.37 16.09
CA ALA A 143 2.42 -12.79 16.44
C ALA A 143 2.93 -13.96 15.58
N GLY A 144 2.16 -15.04 15.40
CA GLY A 144 2.58 -16.17 14.55
C GLY A 144 2.69 -15.85 13.05
N LEU A 145 2.07 -14.77 12.57
CA LEU A 145 2.28 -14.28 11.20
C LEU A 145 3.48 -13.33 11.14
N SER A 146 3.73 -12.57 12.20
CA SER A 146 4.93 -11.75 12.35
C SER A 146 6.19 -12.62 12.26
N ASP A 147 6.21 -13.73 13.01
CA ASP A 147 7.34 -14.68 13.05
C ASP A 147 7.58 -15.39 11.70
N TYR A 148 6.57 -15.46 10.82
CA TYR A 148 6.69 -16.06 9.48
C TYR A 148 7.11 -15.03 8.41
N LEU A 149 6.91 -13.74 8.70
CA LEU A 149 7.23 -12.62 7.80
C LEU A 149 8.61 -12.01 8.09
N GLU A 150 9.20 -12.36 9.24
CA GLU A 150 10.62 -12.24 9.54
C GLU A 150 11.41 -13.38 8.88
#